data_AF-A0A6M1KQ76-F1
#
_entry.id   AF-A0A6M1KQ76-F1
#
_cell.length_a   1.000
_cell.length_b   1.000
_cell.length_c   1.000
_cell.angle_alpha   90.00
_cell.angle_beta   90.00
_cell.angle_gamma   90.00
#
_symmetry.space_group_name_H-M   'P 1'
#
loop_
_entity.id
_entity.type
_entity.pdbx_description
1 polymer ?
#
loop_
_entity_poly.entity_id
_entity_poly.type
_entity_poly.pdbx_seq_one_letter_code
_entity_poly.pdbx_strand_id
1 'polypeptide(L)'
;MNIIYSETASELVEQFYFPQFAVSVSDWEWDFTNKERGILRDVWPILEELFDLFSPYKEKIASYCLLSGSGSILHACLLDMLKKGLAPKTVEAVYAYCLELSEDQVRQLLIDMLNTEAEPMDKSSFWECLEMSSKKPEDKWHFSRFYRHPLESMKELVELSRELILLYQPYLEKGRAERQAYAKTFLSEGFLEGLFSRFNVAFDENETIYLHIVSPWIIRLSISSDISQNEGQTRWFLVASSRIDQLIESRREIDSDSFANTLKILSDATRYNVFVALTKPHAKSKDIAKDLAITGAAVSFHTQKLINAQLLVVNRDDKDIKYNPNKALLKEVIAKLEADFALGD
;
A
#
# COMPACT_ATOMS: atom_id res chain seq x y z
N MET A 1 6.56 -9.54 -22.04
CA MET A 1 6.09 -8.52 -21.09
C MET A 1 6.59 -7.17 -21.57
N ASN A 2 5.74 -6.13 -21.57
CA ASN A 2 6.14 -4.78 -21.95
C ASN A 2 6.09 -3.84 -20.73
N ILE A 3 7.17 -3.13 -20.43
CA ILE A 3 7.23 -2.17 -19.31
C ILE A 3 7.24 -0.76 -19.88
N ILE A 4 6.26 0.03 -19.47
CA ILE A 4 6.11 1.42 -19.88
C ILE A 4 6.46 2.30 -18.68
N TYR A 5 7.51 3.10 -18.82
CA TYR A 5 7.89 4.12 -17.86
C TYR A 5 7.67 5.51 -18.44
N SER A 6 7.12 6.41 -17.63
CA SER A 6 7.04 7.83 -17.91
C SER A 6 7.35 8.62 -16.64
N GLU A 7 8.30 9.55 -16.74
CA GLU A 7 8.65 10.44 -15.64
C GLU A 7 7.44 11.30 -15.25
N THR A 8 6.75 11.91 -16.22
CA THR A 8 5.54 12.70 -15.99
C THR A 8 4.43 11.90 -15.31
N ALA A 9 4.21 10.65 -15.72
CA ALA A 9 3.20 9.79 -15.09
C ALA A 9 3.61 9.39 -13.66
N SER A 10 4.90 9.19 -13.41
CA SER A 10 5.43 8.92 -12.06
C SER A 10 5.25 10.12 -11.15
N GLU A 11 5.51 11.33 -11.65
CA GLU A 11 5.32 12.58 -10.89
C GLU A 11 3.86 12.86 -10.56
N LEU A 12 2.96 12.57 -11.49
CA LEU A 12 1.53 12.71 -11.27
C LEU A 12 1.04 11.76 -10.16
N VAL A 13 1.48 10.50 -10.20
CA VAL A 13 1.17 9.51 -9.15
C VAL A 13 1.76 9.94 -7.81
N GLU A 14 3.03 10.33 -7.78
CA GLU A 14 3.72 10.74 -6.56
C GLU A 14 3.02 11.89 -5.83
N GLN A 15 2.58 12.90 -6.58
CA GLN A 15 1.93 14.08 -6.02
C GLN A 15 0.62 13.77 -5.28
N PHE A 16 0.00 12.61 -5.48
CA PHE A 16 -1.24 12.23 -4.78
C PHE A 16 -1.00 11.44 -3.48
N TYR A 17 0.26 11.19 -3.11
CA TYR A 17 0.63 10.50 -1.87
C TYR A 17 0.85 11.42 -0.67
N PHE A 18 0.79 12.75 -0.81
CA PHE A 18 0.92 13.66 0.34
C PHE A 18 0.03 13.32 1.56
N PRO A 19 -1.18 12.73 1.43
CA PRO A 19 -2.00 12.43 2.61
C PRO A 19 -1.32 11.47 3.59
N GLN A 20 -0.36 10.67 3.14
CA GLN A 20 0.38 9.74 4.00
C GLN A 20 1.26 10.47 5.03
N PHE A 21 1.56 11.75 4.82
CA PHE A 21 2.36 12.57 5.74
C PHE A 21 1.49 13.31 6.77
N ALA A 22 0.18 13.10 6.77
CA ALA A 22 -0.73 13.70 7.74
C ALA A 22 -0.92 12.86 9.01
N VAL A 23 -0.18 11.76 9.16
CA VAL A 23 -0.17 10.92 10.36
C VAL A 23 0.98 11.31 11.28
N SER A 24 0.88 11.01 12.57
CA SER A 24 2.02 11.24 13.46
C SER A 24 3.13 10.23 13.15
N VAL A 25 4.40 10.64 13.31
CA VAL A 25 5.57 9.74 13.17
C VAL A 25 5.42 8.49 14.05
N SER A 26 4.85 8.65 15.26
CA SER A 26 4.58 7.54 16.18
C SER A 26 3.49 6.58 15.73
N ASP A 27 2.58 7.03 14.86
CA ASP A 27 1.55 6.18 14.25
C ASP A 27 2.06 5.51 12.96
N TRP A 28 3.29 5.80 12.54
CA TRP A 28 3.84 5.24 11.32
C TRP A 28 4.28 3.78 11.55
N GLU A 29 3.49 2.84 11.02
CA GLU A 29 3.48 1.42 11.38
C GLU A 29 4.69 0.59 10.86
N TRP A 30 5.74 1.23 10.33
CA TRP A 30 6.89 0.54 9.75
C TRP A 30 7.99 0.25 10.79
N ASP A 31 8.12 -1.01 11.16
CA ASP A 31 9.21 -1.51 11.99
C ASP A 31 10.46 -1.80 11.12
N PHE A 32 11.29 -0.77 10.87
CA PHE A 32 12.55 -0.91 10.12
C PHE A 32 13.70 -1.44 10.99
N THR A 33 14.45 -2.40 10.44
CA THR A 33 15.74 -2.89 10.97
C THR A 33 16.82 -1.80 10.93
N ASN A 34 17.94 -1.99 11.66
CA ASN A 34 19.05 -1.03 11.62
C ASN A 34 19.67 -0.89 10.23
N LYS A 35 19.72 -1.99 9.47
CA LYS A 35 20.19 -2.00 8.07
C LYS A 35 19.31 -1.13 7.18
N GLU A 36 17.99 -1.29 7.28
CA GLU A 36 17.02 -0.46 6.54
C GLU A 36 17.06 1.00 6.99
N ARG A 37 17.22 1.26 8.29
CA ARG A 37 17.45 2.62 8.80
C ARG A 37 18.72 3.25 8.24
N GLY A 38 19.75 2.44 7.98
CA GLY A 38 20.98 2.85 7.29
C GLY A 38 20.72 3.23 5.83
N ILE A 39 19.95 2.42 5.09
CA ILE A 39 19.56 2.69 3.69
C ILE A 39 18.76 4.00 3.58
N LEU A 40 17.94 4.31 4.58
CA LEU A 40 17.05 5.47 4.61
C LEU A 40 17.57 6.62 5.47
N ARG A 41 18.86 6.62 5.84
CA ARG A 41 19.40 7.57 6.83
C ARG A 41 19.20 9.04 6.45
N ASP A 42 19.39 9.37 5.18
CA ASP A 42 19.20 10.70 4.61
C ASP A 42 17.73 11.02 4.29
N VAL A 43 16.86 10.01 4.32
CA VAL A 43 15.42 10.13 4.07
C VAL A 43 14.69 10.53 5.36
N TRP A 44 15.16 10.11 6.54
CA TRP A 44 14.48 10.40 7.81
C TRP A 44 14.28 11.89 8.10
N PRO A 45 15.28 12.78 7.92
CA PRO A 45 15.07 14.20 8.14
C PRO A 45 14.01 14.79 7.19
N ILE A 46 13.95 14.29 5.95
CA ILE A 46 12.96 14.72 4.96
C ILE A 46 11.56 14.30 5.37
N LEU A 47 11.42 13.09 5.91
CA LEU A 47 10.15 12.60 6.42
C LEU A 47 9.67 13.42 7.61
N GLU A 48 10.55 13.73 8.57
CA GLU A 48 10.22 14.62 9.69
C GLU A 48 9.72 15.98 9.20
N GLU A 49 10.44 16.61 8.26
CA GLU A 49 10.01 17.86 7.63
C GLU A 49 8.63 17.74 6.97
N LEU A 50 8.37 16.65 6.23
CA LEU A 50 7.08 16.41 5.58
C LEU A 50 5.95 16.22 6.60
N PHE A 51 6.18 15.45 7.67
CA PHE A 51 5.19 15.27 8.73
C PHE A 51 4.85 16.60 9.41
N ASP A 52 5.86 17.42 9.73
CA ASP A 52 5.65 18.74 10.31
C ASP A 52 4.92 19.68 9.34
N LEU A 53 5.26 19.63 8.05
CA LEU A 53 4.64 20.43 7.00
C LEU A 53 3.14 20.13 6.82
N PHE A 54 2.75 18.85 6.87
CA PHE A 54 1.36 18.42 6.66
C PHE A 54 0.54 18.31 7.96
N SER A 55 1.18 18.36 9.13
CA SER A 55 0.51 18.30 10.44
C SER A 55 -0.62 19.33 10.62
N PRO A 56 -0.48 20.62 10.22
CA PRO A 56 -1.56 21.60 10.32
C PRO A 56 -2.81 21.25 9.50
N TYR A 57 -2.68 20.36 8.52
CA TYR A 57 -3.75 19.96 7.61
C TYR A 57 -4.36 18.61 7.96
N LYS A 58 -3.91 17.95 9.03
CA LYS A 58 -4.29 16.58 9.38
C LYS A 58 -5.80 16.33 9.34
N GLU A 59 -6.60 17.18 9.99
CA GLU A 59 -8.06 17.01 10.05
C GLU A 59 -8.73 17.19 8.68
N LYS A 60 -8.26 18.15 7.89
CA LYS A 60 -8.76 18.39 6.52
C LYS A 60 -8.38 17.24 5.60
N ILE A 61 -7.13 16.77 5.66
CA ILE A 61 -6.65 15.63 4.89
C ILE A 61 -7.45 14.37 5.23
N ALA A 62 -7.65 14.08 6.52
CA ALA A 62 -8.48 12.94 6.95
C ALA A 62 -9.93 13.04 6.42
N SER A 63 -10.49 14.25 6.38
CA SER A 63 -11.85 14.49 5.93
C SER A 63 -12.07 14.32 4.43
N TYR A 64 -11.11 14.71 3.60
CA TYR A 64 -11.31 14.82 2.16
C TYR A 64 -10.38 13.92 1.34
N CYS A 65 -9.15 13.71 1.77
CA CYS A 65 -8.17 12.88 1.07
C CYS A 65 -8.28 11.41 1.52
N LEU A 66 -9.44 10.80 1.27
CA LEU A 66 -9.72 9.42 1.69
C LEU A 66 -8.63 8.45 1.19
N LEU A 67 -8.16 7.58 2.08
CA LEU A 67 -7.12 6.59 1.80
C LEU A 67 -7.69 5.18 1.79
N SER A 68 -7.15 4.34 0.90
CA SER A 68 -7.34 2.89 0.83
C SER A 68 -5.97 2.21 0.65
N GLY A 69 -5.95 0.87 0.63
CA GLY A 69 -4.70 0.12 0.41
C GLY A 69 -4.00 0.45 -0.91
N SER A 70 -4.74 0.89 -1.93
CA SER A 70 -4.23 1.23 -3.26
C SER A 70 -3.80 2.70 -3.41
N GLY A 71 -4.12 3.57 -2.45
CA GLY A 71 -3.75 5.00 -2.50
C GLY A 71 -4.87 5.92 -2.00
N SER A 72 -4.81 7.18 -2.42
CA SER A 72 -5.87 8.17 -2.13
C SER A 72 -6.99 8.13 -3.17
N ILE A 73 -8.12 8.77 -2.88
CA ILE A 73 -9.22 8.94 -3.86
C ILE A 73 -8.77 9.65 -5.14
N LEU A 74 -7.75 10.49 -5.11
CA LEU A 74 -7.15 11.08 -6.31
C LEU A 74 -6.43 10.04 -7.19
N HIS A 75 -5.79 9.04 -6.57
CA HIS A 75 -5.26 7.89 -7.30
C HIS A 75 -6.40 7.05 -7.91
N ALA A 76 -7.51 6.88 -7.19
CA ALA A 76 -8.67 6.18 -7.72
C ALA A 76 -9.25 6.90 -8.95
N CYS A 77 -9.33 8.23 -8.92
CA CYS A 77 -9.75 9.04 -10.06
C CYS A 77 -8.76 8.93 -11.23
N LEU A 78 -7.45 9.00 -10.97
CA LEU A 78 -6.42 8.81 -11.99
C LEU A 78 -6.51 7.41 -12.64
N LEU A 79 -6.70 6.36 -11.84
CA LEU A 79 -6.89 5.02 -12.35
C LEU A 79 -8.16 4.94 -13.22
N ASP A 80 -9.29 5.48 -12.79
CA ASP A 80 -10.53 5.50 -13.58
C ASP A 80 -10.36 6.25 -14.92
N MET A 81 -9.60 7.35 -14.94
CA MET A 81 -9.23 8.02 -16.19
C MET A 81 -8.47 7.08 -17.13
N LEU A 82 -7.45 6.37 -16.63
CA LEU A 82 -6.64 5.43 -17.40
C LEU A 82 -7.47 4.24 -17.91
N LYS A 83 -8.43 3.75 -17.11
CA LYS A 83 -9.39 2.71 -17.54
C LYS A 83 -10.23 3.16 -18.73
N LYS A 84 -10.63 4.44 -18.75
CA LYS A 84 -11.37 5.08 -19.85
C LYS A 84 -10.48 5.48 -21.04
N GLY A 85 -9.20 5.09 -21.03
CA GLY A 85 -8.24 5.41 -22.09
C GLY A 85 -7.76 6.87 -22.09
N LEU A 86 -8.04 7.63 -21.03
CA LEU A 86 -7.53 8.98 -20.85
C LEU A 86 -6.10 8.91 -20.29
N ALA A 87 -5.19 9.72 -20.83
CA ALA A 87 -3.80 9.79 -20.39
C ALA A 87 -3.48 11.21 -19.87
N PRO A 88 -3.87 11.53 -18.62
CA PRO A 88 -3.62 12.86 -18.05
C PRO A 88 -2.12 13.11 -17.90
N LYS A 89 -1.70 14.34 -18.21
CA LYS A 89 -0.30 14.78 -18.10
C LYS A 89 -0.06 15.77 -16.96
N THR A 90 -1.13 16.30 -16.38
CA THR A 90 -1.08 17.32 -15.33
C THR A 90 -2.06 16.97 -14.22
N VAL A 91 -1.75 17.46 -13.02
CA VAL A 91 -2.62 17.38 -11.85
C VAL A 91 -3.98 18.04 -12.15
N GLU A 92 -3.98 19.15 -12.87
CA GLU A 92 -5.15 19.94 -13.24
C GLU A 92 -6.10 19.19 -14.17
N ALA A 93 -5.57 18.32 -15.03
CA ALA A 93 -6.40 17.44 -15.85
C ALA A 93 -7.14 16.41 -14.99
N VAL A 94 -6.48 15.89 -13.95
CA VAL A 94 -7.12 14.99 -12.97
C VAL A 94 -8.15 15.76 -12.14
N TYR A 95 -7.86 16.99 -11.73
CA TYR A 95 -8.82 17.83 -11.01
C TYR A 95 -10.04 18.20 -11.82
N ALA A 96 -9.86 18.59 -13.09
CA ALA A 96 -10.98 18.85 -13.99
C ALA A 96 -11.87 17.61 -14.10
N TYR A 97 -11.26 16.44 -14.27
CA TYR A 97 -11.96 15.17 -14.29
C TYR A 97 -12.73 14.90 -12.99
N CYS A 98 -12.10 15.07 -11.83
CA CYS A 98 -12.75 14.93 -10.51
C CYS A 98 -14.01 15.81 -10.40
N LEU A 99 -13.94 17.06 -10.88
CA LEU A 99 -15.04 18.03 -10.81
C LEU A 99 -16.16 17.76 -11.84
N GLU A 100 -15.89 16.97 -12.87
CA GLU A 100 -16.87 16.56 -13.89
C GLU A 100 -17.63 15.27 -13.53
N LEU A 101 -17.17 14.53 -12.51
CA LEU A 101 -17.82 13.29 -12.06
C LEU A 101 -19.25 13.57 -11.55
N SER A 102 -20.18 12.71 -11.92
CA SER A 102 -21.53 12.70 -11.34
C SER A 102 -21.52 12.14 -9.91
N GLU A 103 -22.59 12.40 -9.14
CA GLU A 103 -22.72 11.81 -7.79
C GLU A 103 -22.56 10.29 -7.80
N ASP A 104 -23.18 9.62 -8.77
CA ASP A 104 -23.15 8.17 -8.87
C ASP A 104 -21.75 7.64 -9.21
N GLN A 105 -20.99 8.36 -10.04
CA GLN A 105 -19.60 8.00 -10.34
C GLN A 105 -18.71 8.15 -9.11
N VAL A 106 -18.85 9.25 -8.35
CA VAL A 106 -18.10 9.44 -7.10
C VAL A 106 -18.47 8.36 -6.09
N ARG A 107 -19.76 8.03 -5.93
CA ARG A 107 -20.21 6.96 -5.03
C ARG A 107 -19.66 5.60 -5.45
N GLN A 108 -19.61 5.30 -6.75
CA GLN A 108 -19.01 4.06 -7.25
C GLN A 108 -17.51 4.01 -6.94
N LEU A 109 -16.76 5.09 -7.13
CA LEU A 109 -15.35 5.16 -6.74
C LEU A 109 -15.14 4.87 -5.25
N LEU A 110 -16.02 5.38 -4.37
CA LEU A 110 -15.94 5.10 -2.94
C LEU A 110 -16.20 3.62 -2.62
N ILE A 111 -17.12 2.97 -3.33
CA ILE A 111 -17.38 1.53 -3.20
C ILE A 111 -16.13 0.74 -3.63
N ASP A 112 -15.55 1.07 -4.78
CA ASP A 112 -14.36 0.41 -5.30
C ASP A 112 -13.16 0.57 -4.35
N MET A 113 -13.02 1.74 -3.72
CA MET A 113 -11.99 2.00 -2.71
C MET A 113 -12.18 1.22 -1.40
N LEU A 114 -13.40 0.80 -1.08
CA LEU A 114 -13.69 -0.06 0.08
C LEU A 114 -13.54 -1.55 -0.26
N ASN A 115 -13.72 -1.91 -1.53
CA ASN A 115 -13.65 -3.27 -2.04
C ASN A 115 -12.19 -3.68 -2.34
N THR A 116 -11.33 -3.60 -1.32
CA THR A 116 -9.89 -3.92 -1.43
C THR A 116 -9.55 -5.37 -1.06
N GLU A 117 -10.56 -6.21 -0.84
CA GLU A 117 -10.40 -7.63 -0.51
C GLU A 117 -10.12 -8.46 -1.78
N ALA A 118 -9.42 -9.59 -1.63
CA ALA A 118 -9.09 -10.48 -2.76
C ALA A 118 -10.31 -11.16 -3.38
N GLU A 119 -11.38 -11.32 -2.60
CA GLU A 119 -12.70 -11.68 -3.11
C GLU A 119 -13.52 -10.40 -3.22
N PRO A 120 -14.00 -10.04 -4.43
CA PRO A 120 -14.89 -8.91 -4.58
C PRO A 120 -16.12 -9.12 -3.70
N MET A 121 -16.45 -8.11 -2.90
CA MET A 121 -17.70 -8.07 -2.16
C MET A 121 -18.86 -7.95 -3.17
N ASP A 122 -19.35 -9.08 -3.69
CA ASP A 122 -20.37 -9.12 -4.73
C ASP A 122 -21.61 -8.33 -4.29
N LYS A 123 -22.05 -7.39 -5.15
CA LYS A 123 -23.26 -6.56 -5.02
C LYS A 123 -23.53 -5.99 -3.62
N SER A 124 -22.48 -5.68 -2.87
CA SER A 124 -22.64 -5.06 -1.56
C SER A 124 -22.90 -3.56 -1.73
N SER A 125 -23.94 -3.06 -1.06
CA SER A 125 -24.18 -1.62 -0.95
C SER A 125 -22.99 -0.92 -0.29
N PHE A 126 -22.83 0.38 -0.52
CA PHE A 126 -21.76 1.17 0.12
C PHE A 126 -21.67 0.94 1.64
N TRP A 127 -22.82 0.87 2.32
CA TRP A 127 -22.88 0.69 3.77
C TRP A 127 -22.38 -0.70 4.19
N GLU A 128 -22.72 -1.75 3.45
CA GLU A 128 -22.21 -3.10 3.69
C GLU A 128 -20.70 -3.17 3.48
N CYS A 129 -20.18 -2.57 2.38
CA CYS A 129 -18.74 -2.45 2.15
C CYS A 129 -18.03 -1.71 3.30
N LEU A 130 -18.60 -0.60 3.75
CA LEU A 130 -18.04 0.21 4.83
C LEU A 130 -18.05 -0.54 6.16
N GLU A 131 -19.12 -1.23 6.49
CA GLU A 131 -19.27 -2.02 7.72
C GLU A 131 -18.28 -3.19 7.77
N MET A 132 -18.15 -3.93 6.67
CA MET A 132 -17.24 -5.06 6.57
C MET A 132 -15.76 -4.65 6.45
N SER A 133 -15.48 -3.42 6.03
CA SER A 133 -14.09 -2.92 5.95
C SER A 133 -13.41 -2.92 7.32
N SER A 134 -12.10 -3.16 7.31
CA SER A 134 -11.22 -3.10 8.49
C SER A 134 -10.87 -1.70 8.97
N LYS A 135 -11.43 -0.66 8.33
CA LYS A 135 -11.15 0.75 8.62
C LYS A 135 -11.53 1.12 10.06
N LYS A 136 -10.79 2.07 10.64
CA LYS A 136 -11.09 2.60 11.99
C LYS A 136 -12.43 3.37 11.96
N PRO A 137 -13.15 3.50 13.09
CA PRO A 137 -14.43 4.21 13.13
C PRO A 137 -14.39 5.63 12.57
N GLU A 138 -13.29 6.36 12.82
CA GLU A 138 -13.05 7.70 12.29
C GLU A 138 -12.95 7.72 10.76
N ASP A 139 -12.15 6.83 10.17
CA ASP A 139 -12.08 6.66 8.71
C ASP A 139 -13.45 6.32 8.12
N LYS A 140 -14.20 5.43 8.77
CA LYS A 140 -15.56 5.08 8.32
C LYS A 140 -16.49 6.30 8.31
N TRP A 141 -16.35 7.17 9.32
CA TRP A 141 -17.09 8.43 9.36
C TRP A 141 -16.71 9.36 8.19
N HIS A 142 -15.43 9.49 7.85
CA HIS A 142 -14.99 10.30 6.71
C HIS A 142 -15.54 9.78 5.37
N PHE A 143 -15.45 8.46 5.12
CA PHE A 143 -16.06 7.84 3.94
C PHE A 143 -17.58 8.07 3.90
N SER A 144 -18.24 7.92 5.05
CA SER A 144 -19.69 8.13 5.20
C SER A 144 -20.10 9.58 4.91
N ARG A 145 -19.29 10.57 5.34
CA ARG A 145 -19.51 11.99 5.05
C ARG A 145 -19.34 12.27 3.56
N PHE A 146 -18.26 11.77 2.96
CA PHE A 146 -17.98 11.93 1.53
C PHE A 146 -19.11 11.35 0.67
N TYR A 147 -19.60 10.16 1.01
CA TYR A 147 -20.69 9.50 0.29
C TYR A 147 -22.02 10.28 0.32
N ARG A 148 -22.31 10.99 1.43
CA ARG A 148 -23.53 11.81 1.58
C ARG A 148 -23.46 13.12 0.79
N HIS A 149 -22.27 13.70 0.65
CA HIS A 149 -22.05 14.98 -0.03
C HIS A 149 -20.94 14.85 -1.10
N PRO A 150 -21.13 14.00 -2.13
CA PRO A 150 -20.03 13.57 -3.00
C PRO A 150 -19.42 14.72 -3.82
N LEU A 151 -20.23 15.58 -4.45
CA LEU A 151 -19.71 16.67 -5.29
C LEU A 151 -19.06 17.78 -4.46
N GLU A 152 -19.67 18.14 -3.33
CA GLU A 152 -19.10 19.12 -2.40
C GLU A 152 -17.77 18.61 -1.83
N SER A 153 -17.73 17.34 -1.40
CA SER A 153 -16.50 16.75 -0.87
C SER A 153 -15.40 16.63 -1.93
N MET A 154 -15.76 16.35 -3.19
CA MET A 154 -14.82 16.33 -4.32
C MET A 154 -14.26 17.73 -4.62
N LYS A 155 -15.11 18.76 -4.54
CA LYS A 155 -14.66 20.15 -4.67
C LYS A 155 -13.68 20.53 -3.57
N GLU A 156 -14.03 20.27 -2.31
CA GLU A 156 -13.15 20.54 -1.16
C GLU A 156 -11.83 19.76 -1.24
N LEU A 157 -11.87 18.51 -1.67
CA LEU A 157 -10.68 17.71 -1.96
C LEU A 157 -9.78 18.37 -3.00
N VAL A 158 -10.34 18.82 -4.12
CA VAL A 158 -9.56 19.44 -5.20
C VAL A 158 -8.93 20.76 -4.74
N GLU A 159 -9.68 21.62 -4.05
CA GLU A 159 -9.12 22.87 -3.52
C GLU A 159 -8.02 22.63 -2.49
N LEU A 160 -8.25 21.71 -1.54
CA LEU A 160 -7.24 21.32 -0.57
C LEU A 160 -6.00 20.74 -1.28
N SER A 161 -6.19 19.85 -2.24
CA SER A 161 -5.08 19.20 -2.93
C SER A 161 -4.24 20.18 -3.74
N ARG A 162 -4.84 21.22 -4.36
CA ARG A 162 -4.08 22.29 -5.02
C ARG A 162 -3.15 23.01 -4.06
N GLU A 163 -3.63 23.35 -2.88
CA GLU A 163 -2.81 23.99 -1.84
C GLU A 163 -1.66 23.07 -1.41
N LEU A 164 -1.96 21.80 -1.14
CA LEU A 164 -1.01 20.85 -0.59
C LEU A 164 0.06 20.37 -1.58
N ILE A 165 -0.27 20.26 -2.86
CA ILE A 165 0.72 19.91 -3.90
C ILE A 165 1.78 21.02 -4.04
N LEU A 166 1.39 22.29 -3.92
CA LEU A 166 2.35 23.39 -3.95
C LEU A 166 3.37 23.29 -2.80
N LEU A 167 2.91 22.86 -1.62
CA LEU A 167 3.80 22.60 -0.47
C LEU A 167 4.73 21.40 -0.72
N TYR A 168 4.24 20.37 -1.42
CA TYR A 168 5.02 19.17 -1.73
C TYR A 168 6.02 19.37 -2.87
N GLN A 169 5.79 20.30 -3.79
CA GLN A 169 6.58 20.49 -5.01
C GLN A 169 8.10 20.55 -4.79
N PRO A 170 8.65 21.25 -3.77
CA PRO A 170 10.10 21.26 -3.52
C PRO A 170 10.68 19.87 -3.23
N TYR A 171 9.90 18.99 -2.59
CA TYR A 171 10.31 17.62 -2.31
C TYR A 171 10.26 16.78 -3.59
N LEU A 172 9.21 16.90 -4.39
CA LEU A 172 9.13 16.24 -5.71
C LEU A 172 10.36 16.53 -6.58
N GLU A 173 10.79 17.80 -6.62
CA GLU A 173 12.01 18.22 -7.33
C GLU A 173 13.28 17.65 -6.69
N LYS A 174 13.37 17.67 -5.35
CA LYS A 174 14.50 17.10 -4.60
C LYS A 174 14.73 15.62 -4.94
N GLY A 175 13.66 14.86 -5.19
CA GLY A 175 13.73 13.44 -5.52
C GLY A 175 13.98 13.13 -6.99
N ARG A 176 13.87 14.12 -7.89
CA ARG A 176 13.87 13.93 -9.35
C ARG A 176 15.09 13.16 -9.86
N ALA A 177 16.29 13.58 -9.46
CA ALA A 177 17.54 12.97 -9.92
C ALA A 177 17.65 11.49 -9.49
N GLU A 178 17.23 11.18 -8.26
CA GLU A 178 17.24 9.79 -7.76
C GLU A 178 16.22 8.93 -8.50
N ARG A 179 14.99 9.43 -8.70
CA ARG A 179 13.94 8.73 -9.46
C ARG A 179 14.38 8.43 -10.90
N GLN A 180 15.00 9.40 -11.57
CA GLN A 180 15.53 9.23 -12.93
C GLN A 180 16.70 8.24 -13.00
N ALA A 181 17.60 8.26 -12.00
CA ALA A 181 18.70 7.30 -11.92
C ALA A 181 18.16 5.89 -11.70
N TYR A 182 17.23 5.73 -10.76
CA TYR A 182 16.60 4.46 -10.43
C TYR A 182 15.82 3.88 -11.61
N ALA A 183 15.08 4.70 -12.36
CA ALA A 183 14.35 4.25 -13.55
C ALA A 183 15.23 3.58 -14.60
N LYS A 184 16.49 4.01 -14.72
CA LYS A 184 17.46 3.41 -15.65
C LYS A 184 17.97 2.06 -15.17
N THR A 185 18.09 1.86 -13.85
CA THR A 185 18.63 0.63 -13.26
C THR A 185 17.56 -0.41 -12.96
N PHE A 186 16.34 0.01 -12.59
CA PHE A 186 15.21 -0.85 -12.26
C PHE A 186 14.81 -1.79 -13.42
N LEU A 187 15.10 -1.38 -14.65
CA LEU A 187 14.85 -2.15 -15.86
C LEU A 187 15.89 -3.27 -16.09
N SER A 188 16.81 -3.53 -15.15
CA SER A 188 17.73 -4.67 -15.26
C SER A 188 17.00 -6.00 -15.08
N GLU A 189 17.28 -6.96 -15.96
CA GLU A 189 16.72 -8.31 -15.95
C GLU A 189 17.09 -9.04 -14.65
N GLY A 190 16.08 -9.57 -13.94
CA GLY A 190 16.24 -10.37 -12.71
C GLY A 190 15.56 -9.79 -11.47
N PHE A 191 15.55 -8.45 -11.29
CA PHE A 191 14.86 -7.84 -10.14
C PHE A 191 13.34 -8.03 -10.23
N LEU A 192 12.78 -7.81 -11.42
CA LEU A 192 11.35 -7.92 -11.67
C LEU A 192 10.82 -9.33 -11.47
N GLU A 193 11.53 -10.35 -11.97
CA GLU A 193 11.17 -11.75 -11.74
C GLU A 193 11.18 -12.10 -10.25
N GLY A 194 12.21 -11.65 -9.52
CA GLY A 194 12.28 -11.79 -8.07
C GLY A 194 11.18 -11.04 -7.31
N LEU A 195 10.72 -9.91 -7.84
CA LEU A 195 9.62 -9.13 -7.27
C LEU A 195 8.26 -9.76 -7.54
N PHE A 196 8.02 -10.22 -8.78
CA PHE A 196 6.77 -10.84 -9.20
C PHE A 196 6.54 -12.20 -8.57
N SER A 197 7.58 -13.01 -8.42
CA SER A 197 7.53 -14.24 -7.63
C SER A 197 7.14 -13.98 -6.18
N ARG A 198 7.66 -12.90 -5.55
CA ARG A 198 7.27 -12.51 -4.18
C ARG A 198 5.82 -12.08 -4.07
N PHE A 199 5.28 -11.42 -5.10
CA PHE A 199 3.86 -11.09 -5.16
C PHE A 199 2.99 -12.24 -5.67
N ASN A 200 3.58 -13.39 -6.04
CA ASN A 200 2.92 -14.51 -6.70
C ASN A 200 2.01 -14.03 -7.86
N VAL A 201 2.52 -13.07 -8.66
CA VAL A 201 1.88 -12.59 -9.90
C VAL A 201 2.64 -13.21 -11.07
N ALA A 202 1.96 -14.03 -11.87
CA ALA A 202 2.50 -14.51 -13.14
C ALA A 202 2.08 -13.51 -14.23
N PHE A 203 3.06 -12.93 -14.93
CA PHE A 203 2.80 -12.07 -16.06
C PHE A 203 2.92 -12.87 -17.34
N ASP A 204 1.95 -12.71 -18.23
CA ASP A 204 2.06 -13.25 -19.58
C ASP A 204 2.93 -12.34 -20.45
N GLU A 205 3.50 -12.89 -21.52
CA GLU A 205 4.36 -12.16 -22.44
C GLU A 205 3.64 -10.97 -23.11
N ASN A 206 2.32 -11.04 -23.19
CA ASN A 206 1.46 -10.04 -23.82
C ASN A 206 0.97 -8.93 -22.87
N GLU A 207 1.30 -9.01 -21.58
CA GLU A 207 0.84 -8.02 -20.59
C GLU A 207 1.71 -6.77 -20.54
N THR A 208 1.08 -5.64 -20.25
CA THR A 208 1.73 -4.33 -20.13
C THR A 208 1.76 -3.87 -18.67
N ILE A 209 2.94 -3.46 -18.22
CA ILE A 209 3.17 -2.91 -16.88
C ILE A 209 3.49 -1.42 -17.00
N TYR A 210 2.65 -0.58 -16.42
CA TYR A 210 2.89 0.83 -16.20
C TYR A 210 3.68 1.00 -14.92
N LEU A 211 4.96 1.37 -15.06
CA LEU A 211 5.89 1.57 -13.96
C LEU A 211 5.88 3.04 -13.52
N HIS A 212 5.62 3.24 -12.23
CA HIS A 212 5.67 4.53 -11.56
C HIS A 212 6.74 4.49 -10.47
N ILE A 213 7.76 5.33 -10.62
CA ILE A 213 8.86 5.41 -9.64
C ILE A 213 8.68 6.66 -8.80
N VAL A 214 8.58 6.45 -7.49
CA VAL A 214 8.36 7.50 -6.50
C VAL A 214 9.59 7.72 -5.63
N SER A 215 9.67 8.90 -5.03
CA SER A 215 10.79 9.34 -4.19
C SER A 215 11.01 8.43 -2.96
N PRO A 216 12.21 8.42 -2.37
CA PRO A 216 12.55 7.43 -1.33
C PRO A 216 11.79 7.63 0.00
N TRP A 217 11.25 8.81 0.26
CA TRP A 217 10.36 9.06 1.41
C TRP A 217 8.93 8.55 1.17
N ILE A 218 8.57 8.17 -0.05
CA ILE A 218 7.37 7.38 -0.32
C ILE A 218 7.79 5.91 -0.31
N ILE A 219 7.94 5.35 0.90
CA ILE A 219 8.39 3.97 1.10
C ILE A 219 7.23 3.04 0.74
N ARG A 220 7.12 2.70 -0.55
CA ARG A 220 6.01 1.93 -1.09
C ARG A 220 6.47 0.95 -2.17
N LEU A 221 5.82 -0.21 -2.15
CA LEU A 221 5.77 -1.14 -3.25
C LEU A 221 4.35 -1.65 -3.38
N SER A 222 3.70 -1.37 -4.50
CA SER A 222 2.33 -1.83 -4.73
C SER A 222 2.13 -2.19 -6.18
N ILE A 223 1.35 -3.23 -6.39
CA ILE A 223 0.89 -3.66 -7.70
C ILE A 223 -0.63 -3.78 -7.72
N SER A 224 -1.25 -3.24 -8.76
CA SER A 224 -2.68 -3.39 -9.02
C SER A 224 -2.91 -3.69 -10.50
N SER A 225 -3.91 -4.50 -10.82
CA SER A 225 -4.33 -4.73 -12.20
C SER A 225 -5.65 -4.01 -12.51
N ASP A 226 -5.80 -3.63 -13.77
CA ASP A 226 -7.08 -3.40 -14.40
C ASP A 226 -7.35 -4.54 -15.39
N ILE A 227 -8.37 -5.34 -15.11
CA ILE A 227 -8.87 -6.33 -16.04
C ILE A 227 -9.95 -5.63 -16.86
N SER A 228 -9.54 -4.98 -17.94
CA SER A 228 -10.51 -4.38 -18.86
C SER A 228 -11.33 -5.51 -19.50
N GLN A 229 -12.64 -5.56 -19.21
CA GLN A 229 -13.52 -6.61 -19.75
C GLN A 229 -13.63 -6.58 -21.28
N ASN A 230 -13.21 -5.48 -21.92
CA ASN A 230 -13.43 -5.24 -23.35
C ASN A 230 -12.25 -5.61 -24.26
N GLU A 231 -11.04 -5.82 -23.74
CA GLU A 231 -9.86 -6.03 -24.62
C GLU A 231 -9.07 -7.31 -24.32
N GLY A 232 -9.43 -8.08 -23.28
CA GLY A 232 -8.71 -9.30 -22.91
C GLY A 232 -7.24 -9.08 -22.52
N GLN A 233 -6.78 -7.83 -22.46
CA GLN A 233 -5.45 -7.45 -22.00
C GLN A 233 -5.52 -6.89 -20.59
N THR A 234 -4.78 -7.53 -19.67
CA THR A 234 -4.55 -7.03 -18.32
C THR A 234 -3.53 -5.89 -18.37
N ARG A 235 -3.90 -4.75 -17.79
CA ARG A 235 -2.97 -3.62 -17.56
C ARG A 235 -2.55 -3.62 -16.11
N TRP A 236 -1.25 -3.64 -15.86
CA TRP A 236 -0.71 -3.62 -14.51
C TRP A 236 -0.13 -2.26 -14.18
N PHE A 237 -0.36 -1.79 -12.96
CA PHE A 237 0.21 -0.57 -12.40
C PHE A 237 1.13 -0.94 -11.27
N LEU A 238 2.42 -0.67 -11.43
CA LEU A 238 3.46 -0.93 -10.44
C LEU A 238 3.98 0.40 -9.90
N VAL A 239 3.83 0.63 -8.61
CA VAL A 239 4.41 1.78 -7.91
C VAL A 239 5.57 1.29 -7.06
N ALA A 240 6.77 1.86 -7.26
CA ALA A 240 7.99 1.47 -6.57
C ALA A 240 8.74 2.69 -6.06
N SER A 241 9.09 2.67 -4.78
CA SER A 241 10.05 3.63 -4.19
C SER A 241 11.43 3.46 -4.82
N SER A 242 12.18 4.54 -5.01
CA SER A 242 13.51 4.55 -5.64
C SER A 242 14.62 3.79 -4.89
N ARG A 243 14.30 3.21 -3.72
CA ARG A 243 15.23 2.38 -2.91
C ARG A 243 14.62 1.04 -2.51
N ILE A 244 13.51 0.64 -3.13
CA ILE A 244 12.75 -0.52 -2.70
C ILE A 244 13.53 -1.84 -2.86
N ASP A 245 14.36 -1.93 -3.89
CA ASP A 245 15.28 -3.03 -4.15
C ASP A 245 16.27 -3.21 -2.99
N GLN A 246 16.91 -2.13 -2.55
CA GLN A 246 17.86 -2.16 -1.43
C GLN A 246 17.16 -2.62 -0.14
N LEU A 247 15.94 -2.15 0.12
CA LEU A 247 15.13 -2.57 1.27
C LEU A 247 14.78 -4.06 1.18
N ILE A 248 14.36 -4.53 0.00
CA ILE A 248 14.04 -5.94 -0.27
C ILE A 248 15.27 -6.84 -0.10
N GLU A 249 16.41 -6.43 -0.64
CA GLU A 249 17.67 -7.17 -0.59
C GLU A 249 18.26 -7.20 0.81
N SER A 250 18.04 -6.13 1.60
CA SER A 250 18.49 -6.07 2.98
C SER A 250 17.96 -7.21 3.84
N ARG A 251 16.81 -7.78 3.45
CA ARG A 251 16.09 -8.88 4.13
C ARG A 251 16.35 -10.28 3.56
N ARG A 252 17.29 -10.46 2.61
CA ARG A 252 17.58 -11.78 2.02
C ARG A 252 18.26 -12.75 2.99
N GLU A 253 18.97 -12.24 3.99
CA GLU A 253 19.63 -13.06 5.01
C GLU A 253 19.16 -12.61 6.40
N ILE A 254 18.93 -13.57 7.28
CA ILE A 254 18.60 -13.29 8.68
C ILE A 254 19.87 -12.87 9.43
N ASP A 255 20.05 -11.56 9.63
CA ASP A 255 21.06 -11.03 10.52
C ASP A 255 20.57 -11.03 11.98
N SER A 256 21.44 -10.66 12.92
CA SER A 256 21.08 -10.66 14.35
C SER A 256 19.92 -9.72 14.68
N ASP A 257 19.79 -8.61 13.94
CA ASP A 257 18.74 -7.62 14.16
C ASP A 257 17.40 -8.10 13.60
N SER A 258 17.38 -8.64 12.39
CA SER A 258 16.15 -9.18 11.79
C SER A 258 15.69 -10.45 12.51
N PHE A 259 16.61 -11.26 13.03
CA PHE A 259 16.32 -12.35 13.95
C PHE A 259 15.65 -11.87 15.24
N ALA A 260 16.28 -10.93 15.95
CA ALA A 260 15.73 -10.39 17.19
C ALA A 260 14.36 -9.72 16.99
N ASN A 261 14.20 -8.97 15.90
CA ASN A 261 12.92 -8.36 15.54
C ASN A 261 11.84 -9.41 15.27
N THR A 262 12.18 -10.49 14.54
CA THR A 262 11.24 -11.59 14.27
C THR A 262 10.79 -12.27 15.56
N LEU A 263 11.71 -12.54 16.49
CA LEU A 263 11.38 -13.09 17.81
C LEU A 263 10.49 -12.13 18.62
N LYS A 264 10.81 -10.83 18.63
CA LYS A 264 9.99 -9.80 19.28
C LYS A 264 8.57 -9.74 18.72
N ILE A 265 8.42 -9.95 17.41
CA ILE A 265 7.11 -9.94 16.75
C ILE A 265 6.31 -11.19 17.14
N LEU A 266 6.95 -12.35 17.18
CA LEU A 266 6.33 -13.63 17.55
C LEU A 266 6.06 -13.77 19.06
N SER A 267 6.77 -13.03 19.92
CA SER A 267 6.58 -13.10 21.38
C SER A 267 5.29 -12.41 21.89
N ASP A 268 4.60 -11.64 21.05
CA ASP A 268 3.30 -11.06 21.39
C ASP A 268 2.21 -12.14 21.27
N ALA A 269 1.64 -12.55 22.40
CA ALA A 269 0.68 -13.65 22.46
C ALA A 269 -0.58 -13.41 21.61
N THR A 270 -1.11 -12.18 21.60
CA THR A 270 -2.29 -11.83 20.80
C THR A 270 -1.94 -11.92 19.31
N ARG A 271 -0.81 -11.34 18.91
CA ARG A 271 -0.34 -11.37 17.52
C ARG A 271 -0.04 -12.78 17.04
N TYR A 272 0.56 -13.62 17.89
CA TYR A 272 0.81 -15.02 17.58
C TYR A 272 -0.50 -15.79 17.36
N ASN A 273 -1.50 -15.57 18.21
CA ASN A 273 -2.80 -16.21 18.03
C ASN A 273 -3.54 -15.73 16.77
N VAL A 274 -3.44 -14.43 16.44
CA VAL A 274 -3.92 -13.90 15.15
C VAL A 274 -3.18 -14.57 13.99
N PHE A 275 -1.85 -14.71 14.07
CA PHE A 275 -1.03 -15.38 13.06
C PHE A 275 -1.51 -16.81 12.78
N VAL A 276 -1.67 -17.61 13.85
CA VAL A 276 -2.15 -19.00 13.75
C VAL A 276 -3.59 -19.08 13.23
N ALA A 277 -4.46 -18.14 13.62
CA ALA A 277 -5.85 -18.12 13.16
C ALA A 277 -5.96 -17.79 11.66
N LEU A 278 -5.14 -16.84 11.16
CA LEU A 278 -5.15 -16.41 9.76
C LEU A 278 -4.69 -17.49 8.78
N THR A 279 -3.94 -18.49 9.25
CA THR A 279 -3.45 -19.61 8.41
C THR A 279 -4.43 -20.78 8.34
N LYS A 280 -5.63 -20.65 8.93
CA LYS A 280 -6.69 -21.67 8.88
C LYS A 280 -7.62 -21.44 7.68
N PRO A 281 -8.27 -22.50 7.16
CA PRO A 281 -9.31 -22.35 6.15
C PRO A 281 -10.47 -21.45 6.61
N HIS A 282 -11.00 -20.68 5.68
CA HIS A 282 -12.09 -19.71 5.79
C HIS A 282 -11.95 -18.70 6.93
N ALA A 283 -10.71 -18.34 7.29
CA ALA A 283 -10.43 -17.39 8.34
C ALA A 283 -11.00 -15.99 8.00
N LYS A 284 -12.03 -15.56 8.73
CA LYS A 284 -12.62 -14.22 8.61
C LYS A 284 -12.18 -13.35 9.78
N SER A 285 -11.75 -12.12 9.49
CA SER A 285 -11.31 -11.16 10.52
C SER A 285 -12.34 -10.93 11.62
N LYS A 286 -13.64 -10.97 11.29
CA LYS A 286 -14.74 -10.85 12.24
C LYS A 286 -14.79 -12.00 13.25
N ASP A 287 -14.56 -13.22 12.79
CA ASP A 287 -14.60 -14.42 13.62
C ASP A 287 -13.35 -14.48 14.52
N ILE A 288 -12.18 -14.16 13.96
CA ILE A 288 -10.92 -14.02 14.72
C ILE A 288 -11.06 -12.96 15.82
N ALA A 289 -11.65 -11.80 15.49
CA ALA A 289 -11.88 -10.73 16.45
C ALA A 289 -12.75 -11.20 17.63
N LYS A 290 -13.82 -11.94 17.33
CA LYS A 290 -14.72 -12.51 18.33
C LYS A 290 -14.01 -13.56 19.20
N ASP A 291 -13.29 -14.49 18.59
CA ASP A 291 -12.63 -15.61 19.28
C ASP A 291 -11.49 -15.13 20.19
N LEU A 292 -10.76 -14.09 19.77
CA LEU A 292 -9.66 -13.52 20.54
C LEU A 292 -10.09 -12.33 21.43
N ALA A 293 -11.39 -12.01 21.47
CA ALA A 293 -11.94 -10.88 22.21
C ALA A 293 -11.24 -9.53 21.92
N ILE A 294 -10.93 -9.28 20.65
CA ILE A 294 -10.30 -8.04 20.15
C ILE A 294 -11.20 -7.39 19.08
N THR A 295 -10.84 -6.19 18.62
CA THR A 295 -11.60 -5.52 17.54
C THR A 295 -11.14 -6.02 16.17
N GLY A 296 -12.01 -5.91 15.15
CA GLY A 296 -11.61 -6.19 13.77
C GLY A 296 -10.45 -5.31 13.30
N ALA A 297 -10.40 -4.05 13.75
CA ALA A 297 -9.27 -3.15 13.52
C ALA A 297 -7.97 -3.67 14.16
N ALA A 298 -8.03 -4.24 15.37
CA ALA A 298 -6.87 -4.86 16.01
C ALA A 298 -6.40 -6.10 15.24
N VAL A 299 -7.31 -6.94 14.72
CA VAL A 299 -6.94 -8.06 13.83
C VAL A 299 -6.15 -7.53 12.64
N SER A 300 -6.67 -6.52 11.92
CA SER A 300 -5.98 -5.96 10.75
C SER A 300 -4.64 -5.31 11.09
N PHE A 301 -4.53 -4.62 12.22
CA PHE A 301 -3.26 -4.07 12.71
C PHE A 301 -2.22 -5.19 12.93
N HIS A 302 -2.61 -6.28 13.60
CA HIS A 302 -1.73 -7.44 13.79
C HIS A 302 -1.37 -8.13 12.47
N THR A 303 -2.34 -8.31 11.57
CA THR A 303 -2.12 -8.84 10.22
C THR A 303 -1.09 -8.01 9.46
N GLN A 304 -1.22 -6.69 9.47
CA GLN A 304 -0.29 -5.79 8.79
C GLN A 304 1.12 -5.89 9.37
N LYS A 305 1.26 -5.96 10.71
CA LYS A 305 2.56 -6.20 11.34
C LYS A 305 3.19 -7.53 10.92
N LEU A 306 2.40 -8.59 10.81
CA LEU A 306 2.90 -9.91 10.36
C LEU A 306 3.32 -9.91 8.88
N ILE A 307 2.59 -9.20 8.03
CA ILE A 307 2.95 -9.00 6.61
C ILE A 307 4.22 -8.14 6.49
N ASN A 308 4.31 -7.04 7.23
CA ASN A 308 5.49 -6.16 7.25
C ASN A 308 6.74 -6.91 7.75
N ALA A 309 6.57 -7.86 8.65
CA ALA A 309 7.63 -8.75 9.14
C ALA A 309 7.92 -9.93 8.20
N GLN A 310 7.19 -10.06 7.08
CA GLN A 310 7.27 -11.18 6.15
C GLN A 310 6.98 -12.54 6.79
N LEU A 311 6.29 -12.58 7.94
CA LEU A 311 5.86 -13.82 8.61
C LEU A 311 4.60 -14.38 7.97
N LEU A 312 3.76 -13.52 7.40
CA LEU A 312 2.52 -13.87 6.72
C LEU A 312 2.61 -13.43 5.25
N VAL A 313 2.28 -14.34 4.33
CA VAL A 313 2.22 -14.09 2.89
C VAL A 313 0.82 -14.36 2.37
N VAL A 314 0.36 -13.63 1.37
CA VAL A 314 -0.97 -13.86 0.77
C VAL A 314 -0.97 -15.21 0.06
N ASN A 315 -1.96 -16.05 0.37
CA ASN A 315 -2.16 -17.31 -0.33
C ASN A 315 -3.01 -17.05 -1.58
N ARG A 316 -2.57 -17.60 -2.72
CA ARG A 316 -3.27 -17.49 -4.00
C ARG A 316 -3.58 -18.84 -4.64
N ASP A 317 -3.11 -19.94 -4.05
CA ASP A 317 -3.24 -21.29 -4.59
C ASP A 317 -4.47 -22.01 -4.03
N ASP A 318 -4.82 -21.68 -2.78
CA ASP A 318 -5.97 -22.24 -2.06
C ASP A 318 -6.97 -21.12 -1.77
N LYS A 319 -8.16 -21.21 -2.37
CA LYS A 319 -9.24 -20.22 -2.19
C LYS A 319 -9.80 -20.23 -0.77
N ASP A 320 -9.64 -21.33 -0.06
CA ASP A 320 -10.17 -21.47 1.28
C ASP A 320 -9.22 -20.84 2.31
N ILE A 321 -7.95 -20.60 1.98
CA ILE A 321 -6.96 -20.02 2.90
C ILE A 321 -6.51 -18.67 2.36
N LYS A 322 -6.74 -17.57 3.10
CA LYS A 322 -6.34 -16.23 2.66
C LYS A 322 -4.83 -15.97 2.78
N TYR A 323 -4.19 -16.56 3.77
CA TYR A 323 -2.78 -16.32 4.06
C TYR A 323 -2.00 -17.59 4.42
N ASN A 324 -0.77 -17.68 3.95
CA ASN A 324 0.19 -18.72 4.33
C ASN A 324 1.23 -18.16 5.30
N PRO A 325 1.75 -19.00 6.22
CA PRO A 325 2.95 -18.64 6.95
C PRO A 325 4.16 -18.67 6.01
N ASN A 326 5.09 -17.74 6.17
CA ASN A 326 6.36 -17.78 5.47
C ASN A 326 7.27 -18.86 6.08
N LYS A 327 7.10 -20.09 5.58
CA LYS A 327 7.81 -21.28 6.08
C LYS A 327 9.33 -21.18 5.92
N ALA A 328 9.83 -20.47 4.91
CA ALA A 328 11.27 -20.28 4.71
C ALA A 328 11.87 -19.46 5.86
N LEU A 329 11.30 -18.28 6.13
CA LEU A 329 11.73 -17.42 7.23
C LEU A 329 11.62 -18.13 8.59
N LEU A 330 10.50 -18.83 8.85
CA LEU A 330 10.33 -19.58 10.10
C LEU A 330 11.39 -20.67 10.27
N LYS A 331 11.74 -21.38 9.19
CA LYS A 331 12.82 -22.38 9.23
C LYS A 331 14.18 -21.75 9.48
N GLU A 332 14.48 -20.60 8.89
CA GLU A 332 15.72 -19.86 9.16
C GLU A 332 15.82 -19.41 10.62
N VAL A 333 14.73 -18.91 11.20
CA VAL A 333 14.66 -18.55 12.63
C VAL A 333 14.89 -19.78 13.52
N ILE A 334 14.24 -20.90 13.23
CA ILE A 334 14.42 -22.15 13.97
C ILE A 334 15.86 -22.65 13.87
N ALA A 335 16.41 -22.73 12.65
CA ALA A 335 17.79 -23.16 12.43
C ALA A 335 18.80 -22.27 13.15
N LYS A 336 18.56 -20.95 13.19
CA LYS A 336 19.39 -20.03 13.97
C LYS A 336 19.30 -20.26 15.47
N LEU A 337 18.10 -20.48 16.02
CA LEU A 337 17.94 -20.85 17.45
C LEU A 337 18.64 -22.18 17.76
N GLU A 338 18.49 -23.19 16.89
CA GLU A 338 19.15 -24.49 17.04
C GLU A 338 20.67 -24.34 17.03
N ALA A 339 21.21 -23.51 16.14
CA ALA A 339 22.65 -23.24 16.07
C ALA A 339 23.16 -22.43 17.27
N ASP A 340 22.49 -21.34 17.65
CA ASP A 340 22.90 -20.45 18.75
C ASP A 340 22.91 -21.17 20.12
N PHE A 341 22.02 -22.16 20.30
CA PHE A 341 21.85 -22.91 21.54
C PHE A 341 22.28 -24.38 21.47
N ALA A 342 22.81 -24.84 20.34
CA ALA A 342 23.16 -26.25 20.09
C ALA A 342 22.01 -27.23 20.42
N LEU A 343 20.81 -26.97 19.89
CA LEU A 343 19.60 -27.78 20.16
C LEU A 343 19.44 -28.98 19.21
N GLY A 344 20.36 -29.16 18.26
CA GLY A 344 20.32 -30.22 17.24
C GLY A 344 20.91 -31.57 17.67
N ASP A 345 21.20 -31.74 18.97
CA ASP A 345 21.80 -32.95 19.55
C ASP A 345 20.75 -33.96 20.06
#